data_AF-A0A7X3S343-F1
#
_entry.id   AF-A0A7X3S343-F1
#
_cell.length_a   1.000
_cell.length_b   1.000
_cell.length_c   1.000
_cell.angle_alpha   90.00
_cell.angle_beta   90.00
_cell.angle_gamma   90.00
#
_symmetry.space_group_name_H-M   'P 1'
#
loop_
_entity.id
_entity.type
_entity.pdbx_description
1 polymer ?
#
loop_
_entity_poly.entity_id
_entity_poly.type
_entity_poly.pdbx_seq_one_letter_code
_entity_poly.pdbx_strand_id
1 'polypeptide(L)'
;MKHSRPLTHDERKAAEAAYRGRPFDVSWSQAARAVYDGILTARGYAVDAFDGGRVNREAAKEFETPETVFTEAMGPVLSSGNPGEGEPATARHMPSRQEAIEAGLLVDVTKKAKRIGFNVAVGITKSLWDRNITKSLDLDPHEWDLRVRDMLLAVRLRMAGSATSGPWVEVPVVFPSTQGEESPQVFSIYALFHKDPVAEDCVTLIHPNEFSSIMGSPSETEENPSFDSL
;
A
#
# COMPACT_ATOMS: atom_id res chain seq x y z
N MET A 1 -37.03 10.51 -0.19
CA MET A 1 -36.08 9.37 -0.23
C MET A 1 -36.71 8.28 -1.09
N LYS A 2 -36.09 7.88 -2.22
CA LYS A 2 -36.66 6.83 -3.08
C LYS A 2 -36.34 5.46 -2.46
N HIS A 3 -37.38 4.71 -2.08
CA HIS A 3 -37.21 3.35 -1.57
C HIS A 3 -36.69 2.43 -2.68
N SER A 4 -35.67 1.63 -2.38
CA SER A 4 -35.11 0.66 -3.34
C SER A 4 -36.07 -0.52 -3.48
N ARG A 5 -36.56 -0.77 -4.70
CA ARG A 5 -37.41 -1.92 -5.01
C ARG A 5 -36.61 -3.22 -4.81
N PRO A 6 -37.19 -4.26 -4.20
CA PRO A 6 -36.53 -5.56 -4.09
C PRO A 6 -36.27 -6.17 -5.47
N LEU A 7 -35.08 -6.75 -5.65
CA LEU A 7 -34.69 -7.44 -6.89
C LEU A 7 -35.52 -8.72 -7.08
N THR A 8 -36.00 -8.88 -8.31
CA THR A 8 -36.67 -10.10 -8.77
C THR A 8 -35.68 -11.27 -8.83
N HIS A 9 -36.20 -12.49 -8.98
CA HIS A 9 -35.41 -13.71 -8.88
C HIS A 9 -34.34 -13.81 -9.99
N ASP A 10 -34.70 -13.44 -11.22
CA ASP A 10 -33.80 -13.40 -12.38
C ASP A 10 -32.81 -12.25 -12.31
N GLU A 11 -33.19 -11.06 -11.85
CA GLU A 11 -32.25 -9.95 -11.56
C GLU A 11 -31.18 -10.37 -10.54
N ARG A 12 -31.57 -11.13 -9.50
CA ARG A 12 -30.64 -11.66 -8.48
C ARG A 12 -29.68 -12.69 -9.07
N LYS A 13 -30.18 -13.62 -9.89
CA LYS A 13 -29.33 -14.61 -10.57
C LYS A 13 -28.36 -13.95 -11.56
N ALA A 14 -28.82 -12.93 -12.28
CA ALA A 14 -27.99 -12.14 -13.18
C ALA A 14 -26.89 -11.39 -12.41
N ALA A 15 -27.21 -10.78 -11.26
CA ALA A 15 -26.19 -10.16 -10.41
C ALA A 15 -25.14 -11.18 -9.94
N GLU A 16 -25.58 -12.34 -9.43
CA GLU A 16 -24.67 -13.39 -8.97
C GLU A 16 -23.78 -13.92 -10.11
N ALA A 17 -24.32 -14.08 -11.32
CA ALA A 17 -23.57 -14.48 -12.50
C ALA A 17 -22.50 -13.43 -12.88
N ALA A 18 -22.84 -12.15 -12.89
CA ALA A 18 -21.90 -11.06 -13.18
C ALA A 18 -20.76 -10.97 -12.14
N TYR A 19 -21.08 -11.15 -10.85
CA TYR A 19 -20.05 -11.18 -9.80
C TYR A 19 -19.10 -12.38 -9.94
N ARG A 20 -19.63 -13.54 -10.34
CA ARG A 20 -18.85 -14.76 -10.54
C ARG A 20 -18.17 -14.86 -11.93
N GLY A 21 -18.35 -13.86 -12.80
CA GLY A 21 -17.80 -13.87 -14.16
C GLY A 21 -18.41 -14.97 -15.05
N ARG A 22 -19.62 -15.43 -14.74
CA ARG A 22 -20.37 -16.40 -15.56
C ARG A 22 -21.14 -15.67 -16.66
N PRO A 23 -21.34 -16.28 -17.84
CA PRO A 23 -22.09 -15.63 -18.92
C PRO A 23 -23.55 -15.35 -18.53
N PHE A 24 -24.14 -14.34 -19.17
CA PHE A 24 -25.56 -14.02 -19.02
C PHE A 24 -26.43 -15.13 -19.64
N ASP A 25 -27.47 -15.56 -18.94
CA ASP A 25 -28.45 -16.52 -19.44
C ASP A 25 -29.56 -15.78 -20.19
N VAL A 26 -29.74 -16.11 -21.47
CA VAL A 26 -30.72 -15.49 -22.37
C VAL A 26 -32.18 -15.71 -21.96
N SER A 27 -32.45 -16.65 -21.04
CA SER A 27 -33.79 -16.89 -20.50
C SER A 27 -34.22 -15.91 -19.41
N TRP A 28 -33.31 -15.05 -18.92
CA TRP A 28 -33.62 -14.03 -17.90
C TRP A 28 -34.21 -12.76 -18.52
N SER A 29 -34.95 -11.96 -17.72
CA SER A 29 -35.60 -10.77 -18.25
C SER A 29 -34.63 -9.69 -18.72
N GLN A 30 -35.15 -8.74 -19.51
CA GLN A 30 -34.42 -7.55 -19.92
C GLN A 30 -33.96 -6.70 -18.72
N ALA A 31 -34.72 -6.69 -17.61
CA ALA A 31 -34.31 -6.00 -16.39
C ALA A 31 -33.09 -6.70 -15.75
N ALA A 32 -33.05 -8.03 -15.76
CA ALA A 32 -31.90 -8.81 -15.32
C ALA A 32 -30.65 -8.55 -16.20
N ARG A 33 -30.85 -8.32 -17.51
CA ARG A 33 -29.76 -7.92 -18.41
C ARG A 33 -29.15 -6.58 -18.03
N ALA A 34 -29.98 -5.57 -17.75
CA ALA A 34 -29.50 -4.26 -17.30
C ALA A 34 -28.71 -4.36 -15.98
N VAL A 35 -29.13 -5.24 -15.06
CA VAL A 35 -28.39 -5.51 -13.81
C VAL A 35 -27.04 -6.18 -14.10
N TYR A 36 -27.01 -7.20 -14.95
CA TYR A 36 -25.78 -7.90 -15.34
C TYR A 36 -24.76 -6.96 -15.99
N ASP A 37 -25.19 -6.21 -17.00
CA ASP A 37 -24.34 -5.28 -17.75
C ASP A 37 -23.88 -4.11 -16.87
N GLY A 38 -24.75 -3.61 -15.99
CA GLY A 38 -24.41 -2.57 -15.02
C GLY A 38 -23.31 -3.01 -14.05
N ILE A 39 -23.37 -4.26 -13.56
CA ILE A 39 -22.35 -4.82 -12.66
C ILE A 39 -21.02 -5.03 -13.40
N LEU A 40 -21.04 -5.52 -14.63
CA LEU A 40 -19.82 -5.65 -15.43
C LEU A 40 -19.16 -4.30 -15.69
N THR A 41 -19.95 -3.29 -16.07
CA THR A 41 -19.48 -1.91 -16.28
C THR A 41 -18.85 -1.34 -15.01
N ALA A 42 -19.52 -1.48 -13.86
CA ALA A 42 -19.01 -1.00 -12.57
C ALA A 42 -17.71 -1.70 -12.14
N ARG A 43 -17.50 -2.95 -12.58
CA ARG A 43 -16.27 -3.72 -12.35
C ARG A 43 -15.17 -3.41 -13.37
N GLY A 44 -15.39 -2.48 -14.29
CA GLY A 44 -14.42 -2.12 -15.33
C GLY A 44 -14.33 -3.13 -16.47
N TYR A 45 -15.26 -4.08 -16.56
CA TYR A 45 -15.46 -4.84 -17.78
C TYR A 45 -16.26 -3.95 -18.71
N ALA A 46 -15.58 -3.34 -19.69
CA ALA A 46 -16.26 -2.71 -20.80
C ALA A 46 -17.15 -3.77 -21.45
N VAL A 47 -18.46 -3.67 -21.25
CA VAL A 47 -19.43 -4.35 -22.09
C VAL A 47 -19.38 -3.64 -23.42
N ASP A 48 -18.38 -4.00 -24.22
CA ASP A 48 -18.45 -3.77 -25.65
C ASP A 48 -19.73 -4.45 -26.09
N ALA A 49 -20.70 -3.62 -26.48
CA ALA A 49 -21.89 -4.07 -27.16
C ALA A 49 -21.39 -4.94 -28.33
N PHE A 50 -21.64 -6.25 -28.23
CA PHE A 50 -21.36 -7.19 -29.31
C PHE A 50 -22.16 -6.74 -30.53
N ASP A 51 -21.53 -5.97 -31.41
CA ASP A 51 -21.54 -6.32 -32.81
C ASP A 51 -20.34 -7.25 -33.07
N GLY A 52 -20.56 -8.22 -33.94
CA GLY A 52 -19.86 -9.48 -33.95
C GLY A 52 -18.34 -9.42 -34.14
N GLY A 53 -17.65 -10.28 -33.40
CA GLY A 53 -16.59 -11.10 -34.01
C GLY A 53 -15.20 -10.99 -33.39
N ARG A 54 -14.67 -12.18 -33.12
CA ARG A 54 -13.24 -12.56 -33.05
C ARG A 54 -12.48 -12.24 -31.76
N VAL A 55 -12.29 -13.32 -31.02
CA VAL A 55 -11.06 -13.65 -30.27
C VAL A 55 -9.83 -13.04 -30.94
N ASN A 56 -9.04 -12.29 -30.19
CA ASN A 56 -7.59 -12.42 -30.30
C ASN A 56 -6.88 -12.16 -28.97
N ARG A 57 -6.20 -13.23 -28.56
CA ARG A 57 -5.08 -13.24 -27.62
C ARG A 57 -3.83 -12.83 -28.41
N GLU A 58 -2.83 -12.32 -27.69
CA GLU A 58 -1.47 -11.95 -28.13
C GLU A 58 -1.30 -10.54 -28.70
N ALA A 59 -0.46 -9.72 -28.07
CA ALA A 59 0.99 -9.76 -28.31
C ALA A 59 1.71 -8.81 -27.35
N ALA A 60 2.70 -9.35 -26.64
CA ALA A 60 3.75 -8.58 -26.00
C ALA A 60 4.58 -7.86 -27.08
N LYS A 61 4.97 -6.60 -26.81
CA LYS A 61 6.15 -6.01 -27.45
C LYS A 61 6.96 -5.24 -26.40
N GLU A 62 8.14 -5.79 -26.18
CA GLU A 62 9.35 -5.17 -25.65
C GLU A 62 9.62 -3.84 -26.35
N PHE A 63 10.17 -2.88 -25.62
CA PHE A 63 10.94 -1.79 -26.22
C PHE A 63 12.21 -1.56 -25.42
N GLU A 64 13.31 -1.72 -26.14
CA GLU A 64 14.71 -1.71 -25.74
C GLU A 64 15.22 -0.31 -25.37
N THR A 65 16.17 -0.29 -24.44
CA THR A 65 17.08 0.81 -24.12
C THR A 65 18.21 0.91 -25.13
N PRO A 66 18.72 2.11 -25.50
CA PRO A 66 20.04 2.24 -26.07
C PRO A 66 21.07 2.61 -25.00
N GLU A 67 22.09 1.77 -24.91
CA GLU A 67 23.34 1.97 -24.18
C GLU A 67 24.20 3.04 -24.88
N THR A 68 24.88 3.89 -24.10
CA THR A 68 26.00 4.72 -24.59
C THR A 68 27.27 4.26 -23.90
N VAL A 69 28.16 3.69 -24.72
CA VAL A 69 29.51 3.22 -24.39
C VAL A 69 30.44 4.41 -24.17
N PHE A 70 31.21 4.42 -23.08
CA PHE A 70 32.59 4.91 -23.08
C PHE A 70 33.41 4.09 -22.08
N THR A 71 34.42 3.40 -22.60
CA THR A 71 35.45 2.69 -21.84
C THR A 71 36.78 3.32 -22.19
N GLU A 72 37.54 3.80 -21.21
CA GLU A 72 38.99 3.88 -21.29
C GLU A 72 39.60 3.73 -19.89
N ALA A 73 40.66 2.93 -19.81
CA ALA A 73 41.18 2.32 -18.61
C ALA A 73 42.66 2.69 -18.38
N MET A 74 43.05 2.79 -17.10
CA MET A 74 44.41 2.60 -16.51
C MET A 74 45.53 3.60 -16.91
N GLY A 75 46.40 4.10 -16.03
CA GLY A 75 46.77 3.77 -14.64
C GLY A 75 47.73 4.84 -14.04
N PRO A 76 48.73 4.49 -13.21
CA PRO A 76 48.77 4.82 -11.77
C PRO A 76 49.82 5.88 -11.39
N VAL A 77 49.70 6.50 -10.21
CA VAL A 77 50.82 7.09 -9.45
C VAL A 77 50.57 6.99 -7.94
N LEU A 78 51.56 6.47 -7.22
CA LEU A 78 51.68 6.41 -5.77
C LEU A 78 52.38 7.68 -5.24
N SER A 79 51.87 8.32 -4.18
CA SER A 79 52.67 8.71 -3.01
C SER A 79 51.90 9.47 -1.93
N SER A 80 51.85 8.83 -0.76
CA SER A 80 52.05 9.33 0.61
C SER A 80 51.71 10.77 1.01
N GLY A 81 50.88 10.87 2.05
CA GLY A 81 50.78 11.99 2.99
C GLY A 81 49.77 11.66 4.11
N ASN A 82 50.23 11.64 5.36
CA ASN A 82 49.60 11.00 6.54
C ASN A 82 48.49 11.86 7.22
N PRO A 83 47.95 11.51 8.42
CA PRO A 83 46.54 11.28 8.69
C PRO A 83 45.90 12.45 9.45
N GLY A 84 44.86 13.05 8.86
CA GLY A 84 44.05 14.07 9.51
C GLY A 84 42.74 13.45 9.99
N GLU A 85 42.57 13.42 11.31
CA GLU A 85 41.37 13.04 12.02
C GLU A 85 40.12 13.68 11.43
N GLY A 86 39.10 12.85 11.32
CA GLY A 86 37.80 13.20 10.77
C GLY A 86 37.08 11.91 10.50
N GLU A 87 36.69 11.21 11.57
CA GLU A 87 35.63 10.21 11.48
C GLU A 87 34.52 10.84 10.62
N PRO A 88 34.19 10.30 9.44
CA PRO A 88 32.94 10.68 8.82
C PRO A 88 31.89 10.19 9.80
N ALA A 89 31.25 11.14 10.50
CA ALA A 89 30.06 10.91 11.28
C ALA A 89 29.25 9.88 10.52
N THR A 90 29.15 8.67 11.07
CA THR A 90 28.54 7.52 10.40
C THR A 90 27.16 7.97 9.99
N ALA A 91 27.00 8.35 8.72
CA ALA A 91 25.71 8.59 8.12
C ALA A 91 24.99 7.28 8.39
N ARG A 92 23.97 7.32 9.26
CA ARG A 92 23.19 6.14 9.60
C ARG A 92 22.77 5.55 8.27
N HIS A 93 23.43 4.48 7.86
CA HIS A 93 23.22 3.88 6.55
C HIS A 93 21.82 3.30 6.66
N MET A 94 20.82 4.01 6.12
CA MET A 94 19.47 3.48 6.08
C MET A 94 19.58 2.19 5.26
N PRO A 95 19.27 1.03 5.86
CA PRO A 95 19.32 -0.22 5.12
C PRO A 95 18.36 -0.09 3.95
N SER A 96 18.76 -0.63 2.80
CA SER A 96 17.85 -0.65 1.65
C SER A 96 16.58 -1.41 2.01
N ARG A 97 15.48 -1.11 1.31
CA ARG A 97 14.23 -1.83 1.49
C ARG A 97 14.44 -3.34 1.37
N GLN A 98 15.27 -3.76 0.41
CA GLN A 98 15.59 -5.16 0.18
C GLN A 98 16.33 -5.77 1.37
N GLU A 99 17.34 -5.09 1.92
CA GLU A 99 18.03 -5.51 3.14
C GLU A 99 17.08 -5.62 4.33
N ALA A 100 16.15 -4.66 4.48
CA ALA A 100 15.16 -4.69 5.56
C ALA A 100 14.17 -5.87 5.44
N ILE A 101 13.83 -6.27 4.22
CA ILE A 101 13.00 -7.47 3.96
C ILE A 101 13.80 -8.73 4.30
N GLU A 102 15.05 -8.82 3.86
CA GLU A 102 15.94 -9.96 4.14
C GLU A 102 16.24 -10.12 5.63
N ALA A 103 16.36 -8.99 6.35
CA ALA A 103 16.51 -8.96 7.80
C ALA A 103 15.20 -9.26 8.57
N GLY A 104 14.07 -9.43 7.88
CA GLY A 104 12.76 -9.70 8.47
C GLY A 104 12.14 -8.51 9.21
N LEU A 105 12.66 -7.30 9.01
CA LEU A 105 12.16 -6.05 9.60
C LEU A 105 10.97 -5.49 8.81
N LEU A 106 10.88 -5.81 7.52
CA LEU A 106 9.86 -5.33 6.61
C LEU A 106 9.18 -6.47 5.87
N VAL A 107 7.86 -6.42 5.77
CA VAL A 107 7.05 -7.32 4.94
C VAL A 107 6.72 -6.62 3.63
N ASP A 108 7.12 -7.23 2.51
CA ASP A 108 6.79 -6.73 1.18
C ASP A 108 5.31 -6.98 0.83
N VAL A 109 4.57 -5.89 0.61
CA VAL A 109 3.18 -5.94 0.15
C VAL A 109 2.97 -5.29 -1.21
N THR A 110 4.04 -4.99 -1.95
CA THR A 110 4.03 -4.25 -3.22
C THR A 110 3.09 -4.88 -4.25
N LYS A 111 3.06 -6.21 -4.36
CA LYS A 111 2.15 -6.91 -5.28
C LYS A 111 0.67 -6.65 -4.94
N LYS A 112 0.32 -6.53 -3.66
CA LYS A 112 -1.04 -6.22 -3.20
C LYS A 112 -1.35 -4.73 -3.39
N ALA A 113 -0.38 -3.86 -3.09
CA ALA A 113 -0.50 -2.42 -3.28
C ALA A 113 -0.72 -2.04 -4.76
N LYS A 114 -0.02 -2.67 -5.70
CA LYS A 114 -0.22 -2.46 -7.14
C LYS A 114 -1.67 -2.74 -7.58
N ARG A 115 -2.34 -3.74 -6.99
CA ARG A 115 -3.75 -4.07 -7.30
C ARG A 115 -4.73 -2.99 -6.83
N ILE A 116 -4.33 -2.15 -5.88
CA ILE A 116 -5.15 -1.08 -5.29
C ILE A 116 -4.74 0.29 -5.88
N GLY A 117 -3.82 0.30 -6.86
CA GLY A 117 -3.42 1.50 -7.60
C GLY A 117 -2.24 2.27 -6.99
N PHE A 118 -1.41 1.63 -6.16
CA PHE A 118 -0.09 2.18 -5.84
C PHE A 118 0.89 1.92 -6.98
N ASN A 119 1.61 2.97 -7.37
CA ASN A 119 2.66 2.92 -8.40
C ASN A 119 4.09 2.88 -7.81
N VAL A 120 4.20 2.81 -6.48
CA VAL A 120 5.45 2.80 -5.72
C VAL A 120 5.61 1.48 -4.95
N ALA A 121 6.83 1.14 -4.55
CA ALA A 121 7.07 -0.02 -3.70
C ALA A 121 6.45 0.21 -2.31
N VAL A 122 5.85 -0.82 -1.71
CA VAL A 122 5.19 -0.68 -0.41
C VAL A 122 5.64 -1.79 0.55
N GLY A 123 6.04 -1.38 1.75
CA GLY A 123 6.40 -2.28 2.84
C GLY A 123 5.60 -1.99 4.11
N ILE A 124 5.44 -3.00 4.95
CA ILE A 124 4.82 -2.91 6.28
C ILE A 124 5.85 -3.35 7.30
N THR A 125 6.10 -2.56 8.35
CA THR A 125 7.06 -2.97 9.39
C THR A 125 6.59 -4.24 10.10
N LYS A 126 7.55 -5.06 10.55
CA LYS A 126 7.24 -6.32 11.26
C LYS A 126 6.39 -6.07 12.50
N SER A 127 6.64 -4.98 13.22
CA SER A 127 5.85 -4.56 14.38
C SER A 127 4.38 -4.34 14.02
N LEU A 128 4.10 -3.63 12.91
CA LEU A 128 2.73 -3.40 12.46
C LEU A 128 2.07 -4.70 11.96
N TRP A 129 2.83 -5.53 11.25
CA TRP A 129 2.37 -6.82 10.77
C TRP A 129 1.92 -7.73 11.92
N ASP A 130 2.80 -7.96 12.90
CA ASP A 130 2.54 -8.90 13.98
C ASP A 130 1.43 -8.45 14.91
N ARG A 131 1.38 -7.14 15.20
CA ARG A 131 0.48 -6.58 16.22
C ARG A 131 -0.91 -6.24 15.70
N ASN A 132 -1.10 -6.03 14.39
CA ASN A 132 -2.37 -5.55 13.85
C ASN A 132 -2.91 -6.41 12.71
N ILE A 133 -2.05 -7.07 11.94
CA ILE A 133 -2.47 -7.94 10.84
C ILE A 133 -2.66 -9.37 11.35
N THR A 134 -1.68 -9.91 12.08
CA THR A 134 -1.70 -11.32 12.55
C THR A 134 -1.96 -11.47 14.06
N LYS A 135 -2.38 -10.40 14.75
CA LYS A 135 -2.53 -10.35 16.23
C LYS A 135 -3.34 -11.52 16.81
N SER A 136 -4.38 -11.94 16.11
CA SER A 136 -5.25 -13.02 16.54
C SER A 136 -4.80 -14.31 15.86
N LEU A 137 -4.26 -15.23 16.66
CA LEU A 137 -3.73 -16.52 16.22
C LEU A 137 -4.77 -17.42 15.54
N ASP A 138 -6.07 -17.09 15.68
CA ASP A 138 -7.20 -17.81 15.10
C ASP A 138 -7.70 -17.23 13.76
N LEU A 139 -7.08 -16.16 13.24
CA LEU A 139 -7.49 -15.57 11.97
C LEU A 139 -6.98 -16.41 10.79
N ASP A 140 -7.91 -16.75 9.89
CA ASP A 140 -7.61 -17.34 8.58
C ASP A 140 -6.68 -16.40 7.77
N PRO A 141 -5.64 -16.92 7.08
CA PRO A 141 -4.82 -16.13 6.17
C PRO A 141 -5.57 -15.21 5.20
N HIS A 142 -6.81 -15.54 4.83
CA HIS A 142 -7.66 -14.65 4.03
C HIS A 142 -7.96 -13.31 4.73
N GLU A 143 -8.16 -13.33 6.05
CA GLU A 143 -8.43 -12.13 6.84
C GLU A 143 -7.22 -11.20 6.91
N TRP A 144 -6.00 -11.75 6.92
CA TRP A 144 -4.78 -10.94 6.83
C TRP A 144 -4.72 -10.17 5.51
N ASP A 145 -5.12 -10.82 4.42
CA ASP A 145 -5.18 -10.19 3.11
C ASP A 145 -6.22 -9.06 3.04
N LEU A 146 -7.39 -9.26 3.67
CA LEU A 146 -8.40 -8.22 3.79
C LEU A 146 -7.89 -7.04 4.62
N ARG A 147 -7.22 -7.29 5.75
CA ARG A 147 -6.62 -6.24 6.59
C ARG A 147 -5.56 -5.43 5.85
N VAL A 148 -4.65 -6.10 5.14
CA VAL A 148 -3.63 -5.42 4.31
C VAL A 148 -4.31 -4.58 3.24
N ARG A 149 -5.31 -5.11 2.55
CA ARG A 149 -6.07 -4.38 1.53
C ARG A 149 -6.72 -3.13 2.11
N ASP A 150 -7.41 -3.25 3.24
CA ASP A 150 -8.17 -2.15 3.84
C ASP A 150 -7.24 -1.05 4.36
N MET A 151 -6.07 -1.44 4.92
CA MET A 151 -5.01 -0.52 5.30
C MET A 151 -4.45 0.25 4.09
N LEU A 152 -4.12 -0.46 3.01
CA LEU A 152 -3.64 0.16 1.77
C LEU A 152 -4.69 1.09 1.15
N LEU A 153 -5.96 0.71 1.21
CA LEU A 153 -7.06 1.54 0.74
C LEU A 153 -7.19 2.84 1.56
N ALA A 154 -7.09 2.76 2.89
CA ALA A 154 -7.11 3.92 3.76
C ALA A 154 -5.95 4.89 3.44
N VAL A 155 -4.74 4.35 3.23
CA VAL A 155 -3.56 5.15 2.82
C VAL A 155 -3.82 5.81 1.48
N ARG A 156 -4.33 5.06 0.49
CA ARG A 156 -4.59 5.59 -0.86
C ARG A 156 -5.62 6.71 -0.85
N LEU A 157 -6.69 6.56 -0.05
CA LEU A 157 -7.72 7.58 0.13
C LEU A 157 -7.16 8.81 0.83
N ARG A 158 -6.34 8.62 1.88
CA ARG A 158 -5.66 9.71 2.56
C ARG A 158 -4.76 10.50 1.60
N MET A 159 -3.99 9.81 0.75
CA MET A 159 -3.15 10.43 -0.28
C MET A 159 -3.98 11.20 -1.32
N ALA A 160 -5.15 10.69 -1.71
CA ALA A 160 -6.02 11.36 -2.68
C ALA A 160 -6.64 12.65 -2.10
N GLY A 161 -6.90 12.67 -0.79
CA GLY A 161 -7.61 13.76 -0.11
C GLY A 161 -6.74 14.78 0.60
N SER A 162 -5.41 14.61 0.64
CA SER A 162 -4.51 15.47 1.44
C SER A 162 -3.64 16.36 0.56
N ALA A 163 -3.55 17.64 0.91
CA ALA A 163 -2.62 18.62 0.33
C ALA A 163 -1.30 18.74 1.13
N THR A 164 -1.08 17.86 2.11
CA THR A 164 0.06 17.92 3.03
C THR A 164 1.33 17.36 2.39
N SER A 165 2.31 18.21 2.14
CA SER A 165 3.63 17.86 1.55
C SER A 165 4.65 17.28 2.54
N GLY A 166 4.18 16.55 3.56
CA GLY A 166 5.07 15.91 4.55
C GLY A 166 5.58 14.54 4.06
N PRO A 167 6.80 14.12 4.44
CA PRO A 167 7.28 12.78 4.14
C PRO A 167 6.56 11.69 4.97
N TRP A 168 5.73 12.07 5.94
CA TRP A 168 4.90 11.14 6.71
C TRP A 168 3.47 11.64 6.79
N VAL A 169 2.53 10.70 6.78
CA VAL A 169 1.10 10.99 6.96
C VAL A 169 0.51 10.00 7.94
N GLU A 170 -0.22 10.50 8.94
CA GLU A 170 -1.03 9.67 9.82
C GLU A 170 -2.31 9.22 9.07
N VAL A 171 -2.57 7.92 9.08
CA VAL A 171 -3.69 7.30 8.38
C VAL A 171 -4.55 6.52 9.38
N PRO A 172 -5.80 6.94 9.64
CA PRO A 172 -6.73 6.15 10.43
C PRO A 172 -7.19 4.95 9.61
N VAL A 173 -7.04 3.75 10.17
CA VAL A 173 -7.44 2.48 9.57
C VAL A 173 -8.52 1.87 10.44
N VAL A 174 -9.58 1.34 9.83
CA VAL A 174 -10.63 0.63 10.55
C VAL A 174 -10.34 -0.85 10.45
N PHE A 175 -10.26 -1.52 11.59
CA PHE A 175 -10.22 -2.98 11.65
C PHE A 175 -11.61 -3.53 11.99
N PRO A 176 -12.04 -4.61 11.33
CA PRO A 176 -13.29 -5.26 11.68
C PRO A 176 -13.21 -5.80 13.12
N SER A 177 -14.32 -5.72 13.83
CA SER A 177 -14.42 -6.23 15.20
C SER A 177 -14.02 -7.69 15.25
N THR A 178 -13.06 -8.01 16.11
CA THR A 178 -12.75 -9.41 16.42
C THR A 178 -13.79 -9.97 17.37
N GLN A 179 -13.99 -11.29 17.33
CA GLN A 179 -15.01 -11.99 18.09
C GLN A 179 -15.00 -11.58 19.58
N GLY A 180 -16.07 -10.92 20.03
CA GLY A 180 -16.21 -10.39 21.40
C GLY A 180 -16.24 -8.86 21.52
N GLU A 181 -15.88 -8.12 20.46
CA GLU A 181 -16.03 -6.66 20.41
C GLU A 181 -17.26 -6.25 19.60
N GLU A 182 -18.06 -5.33 20.14
CA GLU A 182 -19.33 -4.91 19.54
C GLU A 182 -19.19 -3.78 18.49
N SER A 183 -18.02 -3.16 18.39
CA SER A 183 -17.78 -2.02 17.48
C SER A 183 -16.44 -2.12 16.73
N PRO A 184 -16.37 -1.62 15.47
CA PRO A 184 -15.12 -1.58 14.72
C PRO A 184 -14.10 -0.68 15.42
N GLN A 185 -12.84 -1.12 15.50
CA GLN A 185 -11.78 -0.31 16.09
C GLN A 185 -11.09 0.54 15.03
N VAL A 186 -10.95 1.84 15.32
CA VAL A 186 -10.12 2.76 14.55
C VAL A 186 -8.71 2.76 15.14
N PHE A 187 -7.72 2.53 14.30
CA PHE A 187 -6.31 2.50 14.68
C PHE A 187 -5.50 3.33 13.67
N SER A 188 -4.75 4.30 14.16
CA SER A 188 -3.87 5.11 13.31
C SER A 188 -2.57 4.37 13.00
N ILE A 189 -2.13 4.44 11.75
CA ILE A 189 -0.78 4.07 11.32
C ILE A 189 -0.08 5.29 10.73
N TYR A 190 1.23 5.21 10.55
CA TYR A 190 2.00 6.22 9.82
C TYR A 190 2.47 5.65 8.48
N ALA A 191 2.23 6.40 7.41
CA ALA A 191 2.78 6.13 6.09
C ALA A 191 3.97 7.06 5.84
N LEU A 192 5.19 6.50 5.78
CA LEU A 192 6.42 7.20 5.43
C LEU A 192 6.67 7.08 3.93
N PHE A 193 6.76 8.20 3.24
CA PHE A 193 7.17 8.36 1.86
C PHE A 193 8.66 8.67 1.80
N HIS A 194 9.44 7.79 1.20
CA HIS A 194 10.89 7.96 1.12
C HIS A 194 11.45 7.38 -0.19
N LYS A 195 12.73 7.66 -0.43
CA LYS A 195 13.49 7.07 -1.53
C LYS A 195 14.37 5.98 -0.98
N ASP A 196 14.22 4.78 -1.52
CA ASP A 196 15.14 3.68 -1.24
C ASP A 196 16.54 4.03 -1.76
N PRO A 197 17.64 3.65 -1.07
CA PRO A 197 19.01 3.78 -1.59
C PRO A 197 19.23 3.28 -3.02
N VAL A 198 18.36 2.38 -3.51
CA VAL A 198 18.36 1.86 -4.89
C VAL A 198 17.54 2.74 -5.87
N ALA A 199 17.24 3.99 -5.47
CA ALA A 199 16.56 5.03 -6.23
C ALA A 199 15.07 4.78 -6.59
N GLU A 200 14.38 3.88 -5.90
CA GLU A 200 12.92 3.70 -6.03
C GLU A 200 12.14 4.55 -5.00
N ASP A 201 11.08 5.22 -5.46
CA ASP A 201 10.11 5.82 -4.54
C ASP A 201 9.33 4.71 -3.82
N CYS A 202 9.20 4.84 -2.51
CA CYS A 202 8.56 3.81 -1.70
C CYS A 202 7.77 4.36 -0.50
N VAL A 203 6.85 3.53 -0.02
CA VAL A 203 6.00 3.80 1.13
C VAL A 203 6.23 2.71 2.17
N THR A 204 6.52 3.13 3.40
CA THR A 204 6.65 2.24 4.55
C THR A 204 5.53 2.52 5.54
N LEU A 205 4.72 1.51 5.85
CA LEU A 205 3.67 1.60 6.86
C LEU A 205 4.22 1.18 8.22
N ILE A 206 4.09 2.07 9.20
CA ILE A 206 4.76 1.97 10.50
C ILE A 206 3.72 2.01 11.62
N HIS A 207 3.94 1.17 12.64
CA HIS A 207 3.13 1.19 13.87
C HIS A 207 3.42 2.46 14.70
N PRO A 208 2.42 3.11 15.34
CA PRO A 208 2.64 4.31 16.16
C PRO A 208 3.74 4.20 17.20
N ASN A 209 3.77 3.10 17.97
CA ASN A 209 4.82 2.86 18.97
C ASN A 209 6.23 2.80 18.38
N GLU A 210 6.40 2.33 17.14
CA GLU A 210 7.68 2.29 16.46
C GLU A 210 8.05 3.68 15.93
N PHE A 211 7.05 4.43 15.44
CA PHE A 211 7.22 5.82 15.02
C PHE A 211 7.73 6.73 16.15
N SER A 212 7.21 6.58 17.38
CA SER A 212 7.69 7.34 18.55
C SER A 212 9.17 7.08 18.85
N SER A 213 9.66 5.86 18.62
CA SER A 213 11.08 5.53 18.79
C SER A 213 11.97 6.10 17.69
N ILE A 214 11.43 6.27 16.47
CA ILE A 214 12.15 6.82 15.31
C ILE A 214 12.29 8.35 15.43
N MET A 215 11.25 9.04 15.88
CA MET A 215 11.23 10.51 15.95
C MET A 215 11.92 11.08 17.20
N GLY A 216 12.22 10.23 18.19
CA GLY A 216 12.67 10.66 19.51
C GLY A 216 11.54 11.35 20.27
N SER A 217 11.45 11.11 21.57
CA SER A 217 10.70 12.00 22.44
C SER A 217 11.23 13.42 22.22
N PRO A 218 10.39 14.46 22.05
CA PRO A 218 10.87 15.82 22.25
C PRO A 218 11.48 15.82 23.64
N SER A 219 12.79 15.99 23.72
CA SER A 219 13.52 16.14 24.96
C SER A 219 12.82 17.23 25.76
N GLU A 220 12.18 16.85 26.86
CA GLU A 220 11.87 17.75 27.96
C GLU A 220 13.21 18.32 28.41
N THR A 221 13.50 19.54 27.97
CA THR A 221 14.65 20.30 28.42
C THR A 221 14.19 21.73 28.60
N GLU A 222 13.96 22.05 29.87
CA GLU A 222 14.19 23.34 30.53
C GLU A 222 13.25 24.49 30.13
N GLU A 223 12.62 25.24 31.04
CA GLU A 223 13.11 25.72 32.34
C GLU A 223 11.89 26.18 33.16
N ASN A 224 11.79 25.73 34.41
CA ASN A 224 11.01 26.41 35.45
C ASN A 224 11.92 27.51 36.02
N PRO A 225 11.67 28.82 35.81
CA PRO A 225 12.23 29.80 36.70
C PRO A 225 11.38 29.80 37.98
N SER A 226 11.93 29.15 39.00
CA SER A 226 11.62 29.37 40.39
C SER A 226 11.59 30.87 40.68
N PHE A 227 10.41 31.44 40.93
CA PHE A 227 10.29 32.80 41.44
C PHE A 227 10.07 32.70 42.95
N ASP A 228 11.18 32.70 43.67
CA ASP A 228 11.19 32.89 45.10
C ASP A 228 12.00 34.16 45.42
N SER A 229 11.43 34.99 46.29
CA SER A 229 12.04 36.12 47.02
C SER A 229 12.37 37.41 46.25
N LEU A 230 11.53 38.43 46.42
CA LEU A 230 11.85 39.68 47.16
C LEU A 230 10.58 40.52 47.42
#